data_AF-A0A846B4A1-F1
#
_entry.id   AF-A0A846B4A1-F1
#
_cell.length_a   1.000
_cell.length_b   1.000
_cell.length_c   1.000
_cell.angle_alpha   90.00
_cell.angle_beta   90.00
_cell.angle_gamma   90.00
#
_symmetry.space_group_name_H-M   'P 1'
#
loop_
_entity.id
_entity.type
_entity.pdbx_description
1 polymer ?
#
loop_
_entity_poly.entity_id
_entity_poly.type
_entity_poly.pdbx_seq_one_letter_code
_entity_poly.pdbx_strand_id
1 'polypeptide(L)' 'MQAKSPIWYHDELEKAAIGGWLLSTAEVKHLIGVKPYCQKGSNIYTHGSWQFIKVGKIGGATAWRVEKIIMEI' A
#
# COMPACT_ATOMS: atom_id res chain seq x y z
N MET A 1 -1.34 24.91 10.73
CA MET A 1 -1.47 23.67 9.94
C MET A 1 -2.34 22.71 10.73
N GLN A 2 -3.50 22.30 10.21
CA GLN A 2 -4.33 21.31 10.89
C GLN A 2 -3.63 19.95 10.82
N ALA A 3 -3.41 19.30 11.96
CA ALA A 3 -2.83 17.97 12.00
C ALA A 3 -3.75 17.02 11.23
N LYS A 4 -3.19 16.25 10.28
CA LYS A 4 -3.95 15.21 9.58
C LYS A 4 -4.51 14.22 10.62
N SER A 5 -5.73 13.74 10.39
CA SER A 5 -6.30 12.64 11.17
C SER A 5 -5.30 11.47 11.23
N PRO A 6 -5.14 10.74 12.35
CA PRO A 6 -4.21 9.61 12.45
C PRO A 6 -4.41 8.52 11.37
N ILE A 7 -5.60 8.46 10.77
CA ILE A 7 -5.99 7.47 9.75
C ILE A 7 -6.11 8.06 8.33
N TRP A 8 -5.59 9.27 8.09
CA TRP A 8 -5.71 9.97 6.79
C TRP A 8 -5.25 9.14 5.59
N TYR A 9 -4.31 8.22 5.80
CA TYR A 9 -3.73 7.40 4.74
C TYR A 9 -4.73 6.38 4.18
N HIS A 10 -5.79 6.05 4.92
CA HIS A 10 -6.82 5.14 4.43
C HIS A 10 -7.55 5.69 3.20
N ASP A 11 -7.87 6.98 3.18
CA ASP A 11 -8.55 7.61 2.04
C ASP A 11 -7.69 7.56 0.77
N GLU A 12 -6.38 7.72 0.91
CA GLU A 12 -5.44 7.64 -0.21
C GLU A 12 -5.24 6.22 -0.70
N LEU A 13 -5.18 5.24 0.21
CA LEU A 13 -5.13 3.81 -0.16
C LEU A 13 -6.42 3.35 -0.84
N GLU A 14 -7.59 3.86 -0.41
CA GLU A 14 -8.88 3.57 -1.05
C GLU A 14 -8.91 4.09 -2.49
N LYS A 15 -8.48 5.35 -2.71
CA LYS A 15 -8.36 5.92 -4.06
C LYS A 15 -7.40 5.12 -4.93
N ALA A 16 -6.23 4.74 -4.40
CA ALA A 16 -5.26 3.96 -5.14
C ALA A 16 -5.81 2.58 -5.52
N ALA A 17 -6.52 1.90 -4.61
CA ALA A 17 -7.15 0.61 -4.87
C ALA A 17 -8.25 0.72 -5.94
N ILE A 18 -9.16 1.69 -5.83
CA ILE A 18 -10.25 1.93 -6.79
C ILE A 18 -9.69 2.33 -8.16
N GLY A 19 -8.69 3.22 -8.18
CA GLY A 19 -8.07 3.72 -9.40
C GLY A 19 -7.09 2.74 -10.07
N GLY A 20 -6.79 1.61 -9.43
CA GLY A 20 -5.78 0.66 -9.91
C GLY A 20 -4.37 1.27 -9.99
N TRP A 21 -4.08 2.27 -9.15
CA TRP A 21 -2.81 2.98 -9.18
C TRP A 21 -1.68 2.12 -8.62
N LEU A 22 -0.51 2.26 -9.21
CA LEU A 22 0.70 1.60 -8.74
C LEU A 22 1.50 2.57 -7.88
N LEU A 23 1.86 2.13 -6.68
CA LEU A 23 2.67 2.91 -5.76
C LEU A 23 4.11 2.38 -5.75
N SER A 24 5.07 3.28 -5.68
CA SER A 24 6.46 2.95 -5.40
C SER A 24 6.64 2.58 -3.92
N THR A 25 7.74 1.88 -3.60
CA THR A 25 8.12 1.59 -2.20
C THR A 25 8.22 2.85 -1.33
N ALA A 26 8.59 4.00 -1.90
CA ALA A 26 8.70 5.25 -1.16
C ALA A 26 7.32 5.82 -0.79
N GLU A 27 6.37 5.80 -1.71
CA GLU A 27 4.98 6.22 -1.48
C GLU A 27 4.29 5.31 -0.48
N VAL A 28 4.44 3.99 -0.61
CA VAL A 28 3.92 3.04 0.38
C VAL A 28 4.49 3.36 1.76
N LYS A 29 5.81 3.51 1.89
CA LYS A 29 6.44 3.87 3.18
C LYS A 29 5.94 5.20 3.73
N HIS A 30 5.67 6.18 2.88
CA HIS A 30 5.12 7.48 3.31
C HIS A 30 3.70 7.32 3.88
N LEU A 31 2.86 6.51 3.23
CA LEU A 31 1.49 6.28 3.64
C LEU A 31 1.38 5.49 4.96
N ILE A 32 2.13 4.39 5.08
CA ILE A 32 2.00 3.47 6.23
C ILE A 32 3.08 3.62 7.30
N GLY A 33 4.05 4.52 7.09
CA GLY A 33 5.16 4.79 8.01
C GLY A 33 6.28 3.75 8.02
N VAL A 34 6.07 2.57 7.44
CA VAL A 34 7.04 1.47 7.41
C VAL A 34 7.37 1.02 5.99
N LYS A 35 8.62 0.59 5.76
CA LYS A 35 9.01 0.07 4.44
C LYS A 35 8.35 -1.30 4.23
N PRO A 36 7.60 -1.52 3.14
CA PRO A 36 6.98 -2.81 2.88
C PRO A 36 8.04 -3.89 2.64
N TYR A 37 7.79 -5.09 3.17
CA TYR A 37 8.68 -6.25 3.05
C TYR A 37 7.87 -7.51 2.79
N CYS A 38 8.30 -8.33 1.83
CA CYS A 38 7.71 -9.65 1.63
C CYS A 38 8.71 -10.72 2.04
N GLN A 39 8.21 -11.78 2.67
CA GLN A 39 8.98 -12.99 2.89
C GLN A 39 9.45 -13.59 1.55
N LYS A 40 10.53 -14.40 1.61
CA LYS A 40 11.06 -15.08 0.43
C LYS A 40 9.97 -15.93 -0.23
N GLY A 41 9.77 -15.75 -1.54
CA GLY A 41 8.72 -16.44 -2.31
C GLY A 41 7.34 -15.79 -2.25
N SER A 42 7.14 -14.74 -1.44
CA SER A 42 5.90 -13.97 -1.41
C SER A 42 6.03 -12.65 -2.17
N ASN A 43 4.95 -12.28 -2.85
CA ASN A 43 4.78 -10.98 -3.48
C ASN A 43 3.80 -10.08 -2.71
N ILE A 44 3.30 -10.55 -1.57
CA ILE A 44 2.25 -9.88 -0.81
C ILE A 44 2.84 -9.38 0.51
N TYR A 45 2.53 -8.14 0.84
CA TYR A 45 2.78 -7.55 2.15
C TYR A 45 1.45 -7.04 2.72
N THR A 46 1.09 -7.47 3.92
CA THR A 46 -0.15 -7.08 4.60
C THR A 46 0.14 -6.07 5.70
N HIS A 47 -0.68 -5.02 5.78
CA HIS A 47 -0.63 -4.03 6.84
C HIS A 47 -2.06 -3.62 7.23
N GLY A 48 -2.52 -4.03 8.40
CA GLY A 48 -3.89 -3.82 8.84
C GLY A 48 -4.89 -4.40 7.81
N SER A 49 -5.84 -3.58 7.37
CA SER A 49 -6.87 -3.96 6.39
C SER A 49 -6.44 -3.83 4.93
N TRP A 50 -5.14 -3.71 4.65
CA TRP A 50 -4.60 -3.49 3.31
C TRP A 50 -3.59 -4.55 2.92
N GLN A 51 -3.62 -4.94 1.65
CA GLN A 51 -2.62 -5.75 0.97
C GLN A 51 -1.88 -4.93 -0.07
N PHE A 52 -0.55 -5.04 -0.06
CA PHE A 52 0.36 -4.47 -1.03
C PHE A 52 0.97 -5.61 -1.83
N ILE A 53 0.65 -5.68 -3.12
CA ILE A 53 1.04 -6.78 -4.01
C ILE A 53 2.11 -6.26 -4.97
N LYS A 54 3.28 -6.91 -5.00
CA LYS A 54 4.32 -6.63 -5.98
C LYS A 54 3.83 -7.04 -7.35
N VAL A 55 3.73 -6.09 -8.27
CA VAL A 55 3.28 -6.33 -9.65
C VAL A 55 4.34 -5.99 -10.69
N GLY A 56 5.53 -5.54 -10.26
CA GLY A 56 6.64 -5.22 -11.14
C GLY A 56 7.52 -4.10 -10.61
N LYS A 57 7.89 -3.17 -11.50
CA LYS A 57 8.68 -1.97 -11.16
C LYS A 57 8.06 -0.70 -11.73
N ILE A 58 8.21 0.41 -11.01
CA ILE A 58 8.01 1.77 -11.51
C ILE A 58 9.39 2.43 -11.48
N GLY A 59 9.97 2.62 -12.66
CA GLY A 59 11.39 3.00 -12.78
C GLY A 59 12.30 1.99 -12.07
N GLY A 60 13.14 2.49 -11.15
CA GLY A 60 14.04 1.66 -10.35
C GLY A 60 13.43 1.01 -9.10
N ALA A 61 12.21 1.38 -8.72
CA ALA A 61 11.56 0.91 -7.49
C ALA A 61 10.55 -0.21 -7.76
N THR A 62 10.25 -1.02 -6.74
CA THR A 62 9.15 -1.98 -6.78
C THR A 62 7.82 -1.26 -6.96
N ALA A 63 6.98 -1.78 -7.86
CA ALA A 63 5.60 -1.36 -8.05
C ALA A 63 4.68 -2.19 -7.16
N TRP A 64 3.83 -1.51 -6.39
CA TRP A 64 2.86 -2.11 -5.49
C TRP A 64 1.45 -1.75 -5.93
N ARG A 65 0.63 -2.78 -6.19
CA ARG A 65 -0.83 -2.62 -6.26
C ARG A 65 -1.39 -2.71 -4.84
N VAL A 66 -2.39 -1.89 -4.54
CA VAL A 66 -3.08 -1.89 -3.23
C VAL A 66 -4.44 -2.55 -3.37
N GLU A 67 -4.76 -3.43 -2.44
CA GLU A 67 -6.08 -4.06 -2.32
C GLU A 67 -6.57 -3.96 -0.88
N LYS A 68 -7.88 -3.77 -0.71
CA LYS A 68 -8.52 -3.79 0.61
C LYS A 68 -8.86 -5.23 0.96
N ILE A 69 -8.48 -5.65 2.16
CA ILE A 69 -8.83 -6.97 2.67
C ILE A 69 -10.29 -6.90 3.12
N ILE A 70 -11.19 -7.52 2.34
CA ILE A 70 -12.57 -7.71 2.76
C ILE A 70 -12.59 -8.96 3.62
N MET A 71 -12.70 -8.78 4.94
CA MET A 71 -13.04 -9.89 5.82
C MET A 71 -14.55 -10.11 5.74
N GLU A 72 -14.97 -11.24 5.20
CA GLU A 72 -16.32 -11.75 5.45
C GLU A 72 -16.38 -12.18 6.92
N ILE A 73 -17.24 -11.54 7.69
CA ILE A 73 -17.55 -11.89 9.09
C ILE A 73 -18.84 -12.73 9.08
#